data_AF-A0A317PTT8-F1
#
_entry.id   AF-A0A317PTT8-F1
#
_cell.length_a   1.000
_cell.length_b   1.000
_cell.length_c   1.000
_cell.angle_alpha   90.00
_cell.angle_beta   90.00
_cell.angle_gamma   90.00
#
_symmetry.space_group_name_H-M   'P 1'
#
loop_
_entity.id
_entity.type
_entity.pdbx_description
1 polymer ?
#
loop_
_entity_poly.entity_id
_entity_poly.type
_entity_poly.pdbx_seq_one_letter_code
_entity_poly.pdbx_strand_id
1 'polypeptide(L)'
;MSCVPYLAQTVTDPTHVGQSPRHAGKGFELVREVNEAGLIVLVAVLIKPTGRGVYMVKSTYPIGSGKLENRLRKGHMIATE
;
A
#
# COMPACT_ATOMS: atom_id res chain seq x y z
N MET A 1 10.97 -0.24 14.70
CA MET A 1 9.53 -0.53 14.80
C MET A 1 9.14 -1.39 13.60
N SER A 2 8.49 -2.54 13.79
CA SER A 2 8.20 -3.49 12.69
C SER A 2 6.83 -3.23 12.09
N CYS A 3 6.70 -3.33 10.76
CA CYS A 3 5.40 -3.21 10.07
C CYS A 3 4.62 -4.53 10.02
N VAL A 4 5.25 -5.66 10.35
CA VAL A 4 4.66 -7.00 10.23
C VAL A 4 3.33 -7.14 11.00
N PRO A 5 3.17 -6.62 12.23
CA PRO A 5 1.91 -6.73 12.97
C PRO A 5 0.70 -6.11 12.26
N TYR A 6 0.93 -5.08 11.44
CA TYR A 6 -0.13 -4.33 10.75
C TYR A 6 -0.40 -4.84 9.34
N LEU A 7 0.40 -5.79 8.85
CA LEU A 7 0.31 -6.33 7.48
C LEU A 7 -1.12 -6.78 7.15
N ALA A 8 -1.67 -7.69 7.96
CA ALA A 8 -2.98 -8.26 7.71
C ALA A 8 -4.05 -7.17 7.66
N GLN A 9 -4.01 -6.25 8.63
CA GLN A 9 -4.94 -5.14 8.74
C GLN A 9 -4.83 -4.17 7.53
N THR A 10 -3.62 -3.85 7.06
CA THR A 10 -3.43 -3.02 5.85
C THR A 10 -3.95 -3.70 4.59
N VAL A 11 -3.90 -5.03 4.53
CA VAL A 11 -4.42 -5.79 3.38
C VAL A 11 -5.94 -5.86 3.40
N THR A 12 -6.55 -6.08 4.57
CA THR A 12 -8.00 -6.28 4.69
C THR A 12 -8.78 -4.97 4.68
N ASP A 13 -8.19 -3.89 5.18
CA ASP A 13 -8.85 -2.60 5.37
C ASP A 13 -7.80 -1.48 5.19
N PRO A 14 -7.36 -1.23 3.95
CA PRO A 14 -6.51 -0.08 3.65
C PRO A 14 -7.28 1.22 3.87
N THR A 15 -6.57 2.32 4.17
CA THR A 15 -7.15 3.68 4.09
C THR A 15 -6.92 4.30 2.72
N HIS A 16 -5.94 3.79 1.98
CA HIS A 16 -5.62 4.26 0.64
C HIS A 16 -5.16 3.13 -0.27
N VAL A 17 -5.47 3.26 -1.55
CA VAL A 17 -5.04 2.36 -2.61
C VAL A 17 -4.42 3.16 -3.74
N GLY A 18 -3.38 2.62 -4.36
CA GLY A 18 -2.73 3.30 -5.46
C GLY A 18 -1.84 2.41 -6.29
N GLN A 19 -1.13 3.05 -7.20
CA GLN A 19 -0.12 2.39 -8.00
C GLN A 19 1.07 3.32 -8.16
N SER A 20 2.23 2.87 -7.69
CA SER A 20 3.49 3.54 -7.97
C SER A 20 3.74 3.59 -9.49
N PRO A 21 4.13 4.74 -10.06
CA PRO A 21 4.52 4.86 -11.46
C PRO A 21 5.64 3.89 -11.85
N ARG A 22 6.54 3.56 -10.91
CA ARG A 22 7.63 2.60 -11.13
C ARG A 22 7.15 1.16 -11.29
N HIS A 23 5.91 0.88 -10.93
CA HIS A 23 5.28 -0.45 -10.93
C HIS A 23 3.96 -0.47 -11.71
N ALA A 24 3.77 0.49 -12.61
CA ALA A 24 2.61 0.54 -13.50
C ALA A 24 2.43 -0.80 -14.23
N GLY A 25 1.20 -1.33 -14.19
CA GLY A 25 0.82 -2.61 -14.80
C GLY A 25 1.35 -3.86 -14.10
N LYS A 26 2.13 -3.75 -13.00
CA LYS A 26 2.71 -4.90 -12.28
C LYS A 26 2.02 -5.23 -10.96
N GLY A 27 1.26 -4.29 -10.42
CA GLY A 27 0.66 -4.41 -9.09
C GLY A 27 0.12 -3.09 -8.58
N PHE A 28 -0.29 -3.08 -7.32
CA PHE A 28 -0.83 -1.92 -6.62
C PHE A 28 -0.24 -1.84 -5.21
N GLU A 29 -0.47 -0.72 -4.55
CA GLU A 29 -0.02 -0.44 -3.19
C GLU A 29 -1.25 -0.23 -2.32
N LEU A 30 -1.26 -0.89 -1.17
CA LEU A 30 -2.24 -0.71 -0.09
C LEU A 30 -1.56 0.07 1.02
N VAL A 31 -2.19 1.14 1.50
CA VAL A 31 -1.67 1.95 2.59
C VAL A 31 -2.69 2.03 3.71
N ARG A 32 -2.20 1.95 4.95
CA ARG A 32 -3.00 2.21 6.15
C ARG A 32 -2.26 3.14 7.09
N GLU A 33 -2.97 4.13 7.58
CA GLU A 33 -2.55 4.96 8.71
C GLU A 33 -2.94 4.24 10.01
N VAL A 34 -1.95 3.91 10.84
CA VAL A 34 -2.12 3.22 12.12
C VAL A 34 -1.86 4.23 13.23
N ASN A 35 -2.92 4.95 13.61
CA ASN A 35 -2.84 6.08 14.55
C ASN A 35 -2.26 5.70 15.92
N GLU A 36 -2.66 4.56 16.47
CA GLU A 36 -2.17 4.04 17.76
C GLU A 36 -0.65 3.80 17.78
N ALA A 37 -0.07 3.51 16.61
CA ALA A 37 1.36 3.26 16.43
C ALA A 37 2.13 4.47 15.88
N GLY A 38 1.43 5.56 15.51
CA GLY A 38 2.02 6.70 14.80
C GLY A 38 2.71 6.31 13.49
N LEU A 39 2.17 5.30 12.78
CA LEU A 39 2.83 4.67 11.65
C LEU A 39 1.94 4.68 10.41
N ILE A 40 2.52 4.95 9.24
CA ILE A 40 1.85 4.74 7.96
C ILE A 40 2.49 3.53 7.29
N VAL A 41 1.72 2.46 7.14
CA VAL A 41 2.20 1.19 6.60
C VAL A 41 1.82 1.10 5.13
N LEU A 42 2.81 0.81 4.28
CA LEU A 42 2.60 0.50 2.88
C LEU A 42 2.86 -0.99 2.63
N VAL A 43 1.91 -1.65 2.00
CA VAL A 43 2.02 -3.02 1.49
C VAL A 43 1.98 -2.98 -0.04
N ALA A 44 3.06 -3.40 -0.69
CA ALA A 44 3.11 -3.52 -2.15
C ALA A 44 2.62 -4.91 -2.58
N VAL A 45 1.55 -4.95 -3.37
CA VAL A 45 0.95 -6.17 -3.90
C VAL A 45 1.27 -6.28 -5.39
N LEU A 46 1.97 -7.35 -5.77
CA LEU A 46 2.17 -7.69 -7.18
C LEU A 46 1.03 -8.57 -7.68
N ILE A 47 0.64 -8.34 -8.92
CA ILE A 47 -0.25 -9.23 -9.66
C ILE A 47 0.66 -10.10 -10.52
N LYS A 48 0.65 -11.42 -10.29
CA LYS A 48 1.30 -12.34 -11.22
C LYS A 48 0.44 -12.42 -12.48
N PRO A 49 1.03 -12.32 -13.68
CA PRO A 49 0.31 -12.43 -14.96
C PRO A 49 -0.02 -13.90 -15.25
N THR A 50 -0.65 -14.57 -14.31
CA THR A 50 -1.19 -15.93 -14.46
C THR A 50 -2.69 -15.79 -14.65
N GLY A 51 -3.28 -16.58 -15.55
CA GLY A 51 -4.74 -16.61 -15.78
C GLY A 51 -5.59 -17.03 -14.56
N ARG A 52 -4.98 -17.23 -13.40
CA ARG A 52 -5.63 -17.57 -12.12
C ARG A 52 -5.75 -16.39 -11.16
N GLY A 53 -5.32 -15.18 -11.54
CA GLY A 53 -5.46 -13.99 -10.70
C GLY A 53 -4.71 -14.08 -9.37
N VAL A 54 -3.45 -14.52 -9.37
CA VAL A 54 -2.66 -14.65 -8.13
C VAL A 54 -2.07 -13.29 -7.74
N TYR A 55 -2.42 -12.83 -6.54
CA TYR A 55 -1.89 -11.63 -5.90
C TYR A 55 -0.83 -12.03 -4.85
N MET A 56 0.28 -11.30 -4.79
CA MET A 56 1.37 -11.59 -3.84
C MET A 56 1.83 -10.31 -3.16
N VAL A 57 1.92 -10.33 -1.83
CA VAL A 57 2.61 -9.27 -1.10
C VAL A 57 4.11 -9.39 -1.39
N LYS A 58 4.68 -8.34 -1.98
CA LYS A 58 6.10 -8.28 -2.33
C LYS A 58 6.93 -7.64 -1.24
N SER A 59 6.40 -6.59 -0.62
CA SER A 59 7.12 -5.83 0.40
C SER A 59 6.16 -5.07 1.29
N THR A 60 6.61 -4.85 2.52
CA THR A 60 5.89 -4.09 3.54
C THR A 60 6.88 -3.20 4.28
N TYR A 61 6.63 -1.91 4.31
CA TYR A 61 7.55 -0.94 4.91
C TYR A 61 6.83 0.35 5.33
N PRO A 62 7.36 1.10 6.30
CA PRO A 62 6.73 2.32 6.74
C PRO A 62 7.02 3.45 5.74
N ILE A 63 6.10 4.40 5.64
CA ILE A 63 6.28 5.64 4.90
C ILE A 63 5.97 6.84 5.81
N GLY A 64 6.50 8.02 5.47
CA GLY A 64 6.15 9.27 6.16
C GLY A 64 4.92 9.93 5.56
N SER A 65 4.24 10.78 6.32
CA SER A 65 3.06 11.56 5.92
C SER A 65 3.30 12.36 4.63
N GLY A 66 4.41 13.09 4.54
CA GLY A 66 4.75 13.86 3.34
C GLY A 66 4.90 13.01 2.06
N LYS A 67 5.26 11.71 2.20
CA LYS A 67 5.29 10.79 1.03
C LYS A 67 3.88 10.38 0.61
N LEU A 68 2.98 10.15 1.56
CA LEU A 68 1.57 9.87 1.30
C LEU A 68 0.89 11.08 0.64
N GLU A 69 1.00 12.26 1.24
CA GLU A 69 0.46 13.52 0.72
C GLU A 69 0.93 13.81 -0.71
N ASN A 70 2.23 13.66 -0.99
CA ASN A 70 2.76 13.87 -2.34
C ASN A 70 2.22 12.85 -3.36
N ARG A 71 1.90 11.62 -2.95
CA ARG A 71 1.30 10.60 -3.83
C ARG A 71 -0.17 10.85 -4.10
N LEU A 72 -0.91 11.28 -3.09
CA LEU A 72 -2.29 11.77 -3.23
C LEU A 72 -2.35 12.94 -4.20
N ARG A 73 -1.54 13.97 -3.98
CA ARG A 73 -1.47 15.17 -4.83
C ARG A 73 -1.12 14.86 -6.29
N LYS A 74 -0.31 13.82 -6.53
CA LYS A 74 0.07 13.39 -7.88
C LYS A 74 -0.92 12.40 -8.53
N GLY A 75 -2.00 12.04 -7.85
CA GLY A 75 -2.97 11.07 -8.35
C GLY A 75 -2.43 9.64 -8.45
N HIS A 76 -1.37 9.31 -7.72
CA HIS A 76 -0.81 7.95 -7.67
C HIS A 76 -1.48 7.08 -6.60
N MET A 77 -2.30 7.69 -5.76
CA MET A 77 -2.99 7.08 -4.64
C MET A 77 -4.32 7.80 -4.41
N ILE A 78 -5.33 7.06 -3.97
CA ILE A 78 -6.66 7.56 -3.63
C ILE A 78 -7.07 7.02 -2.26
N ALA A 79 -7.93 7.72 -1.55
CA ALA A 79 -8.55 7.21 -0.33
C ALA A 79 -9.52 6.07 -0.69
N THR A 80 -9.58 5.05 0.15
CA THR A 80 -10.65 4.05 0.15
C THR A 80 -11.69 4.52 1.14
N GLU A 81 -12.83 4.95 0.62
CA GLU A 81 -13.98 5.44 1.39
C GLU A 81 -14.47 4.43 2.44
#